data_AF-H3AL69-F1
#
_entry.id   AF-H3AL69-F1
#
_cell.length_a   1.000
_cell.length_b   1.000
_cell.length_c   1.000
_cell.angle_alpha   90.00
_cell.angle_beta   90.00
_cell.angle_gamma   90.00
#
_symmetry.space_group_name_H-M   'P 1'
#
loop_
_entity.id
_entity.type
_entity.pdbx_description
1 polymer ?
#
loop_
_entity_poly.entity_id
_entity_poly.type
_entity_poly.pdbx_seq_one_letter_code
_entity_poly.pdbx_strand_id
1 'polypeptide(L)'
;FPEKAIEIALRQPEERSEEDIRFVRSMMKELRSFRRYTNHMQLMLARVIRYERFGRRRVVVRKGHRGNSFYFVFSGQIAVTQDEDGSSAFVDPEPILLRKGVSFGEVALLKGLRRNATIVCMEETELLVVDREDFFNNKLDQELRKEFEYRFNFFRSLELFSSWPDTSLETLADHCKTEEFNHSQVIVEDTSKTRNIIFVTKGRCDVLRLVDLSQCPSYHKWIKQQEMVLGKPIINHAATRPAEERFLNPVLKNYNEPTSQYSFLRPSSSDTIYNDQGSAFSFLCRNFHHIEELVHKKWYNKLSIQHSMAELPRNLIAAVYLRVDMLRQGHYFALKWMLNPEIKDSRGMAVISQGSEVIRLKLDKFCELADICTVKKLQRESPPFPSDDELCQIFLEQNRWKIFKGALL
;
A
#
# COMPACT_ATOMS: atom_id res chain seq x y z
N PHE A 1 17.73 -8.42 -19.71
CA PHE A 1 16.48 -9.18 -20.02
C PHE A 1 16.89 -10.57 -20.50
N PRO A 2 16.18 -11.70 -20.21
CA PRO A 2 16.65 -13.02 -20.65
C PRO A 2 16.82 -13.09 -22.17
N GLU A 3 17.86 -13.76 -22.67
CA GLU A 3 18.24 -13.76 -24.09
C GLU A 3 17.08 -14.18 -25.00
N LYS A 4 16.38 -15.27 -24.66
CA LYS A 4 15.18 -15.71 -25.40
C LYS A 4 14.09 -14.63 -25.49
N ALA A 5 13.90 -13.84 -24.43
CA ALA A 5 12.90 -12.77 -24.41
C ALA A 5 13.36 -11.57 -25.26
N ILE A 6 14.67 -11.29 -25.29
CA ILE A 6 15.27 -10.29 -26.18
C ILE A 6 15.05 -10.71 -27.63
N GLU A 7 15.37 -11.96 -28.01
CA GLU A 7 15.17 -12.46 -29.37
C GLU A 7 13.73 -12.31 -29.84
N ILE A 8 12.76 -12.63 -28.99
CA ILE A 8 11.33 -12.44 -29.28
C ILE A 8 11.00 -10.95 -29.43
N ALA A 9 11.47 -10.11 -28.52
CA ALA A 9 11.19 -8.67 -28.52
C ALA A 9 11.88 -7.91 -29.67
N LEU A 10 12.82 -8.52 -30.38
CA LEU A 10 13.44 -7.98 -31.59
C LEU A 10 12.68 -8.35 -32.88
N ARG A 11 11.77 -9.33 -32.83
CA ARG A 11 10.90 -9.70 -33.96
C ARG A 11 9.75 -8.72 -34.12
N GLN A 12 9.19 -8.67 -35.32
CA GLN A 12 7.96 -7.92 -35.58
C GLN A 12 6.79 -8.51 -34.76
N PRO A 13 5.83 -7.69 -34.29
CA PRO A 13 4.69 -8.17 -33.49
C PRO A 13 3.90 -9.31 -34.16
N GLU A 14 3.77 -9.29 -35.49
CA GLU A 14 3.02 -10.27 -36.28
C GLU A 14 3.68 -11.65 -36.33
N GLU A 15 5.00 -11.72 -36.11
CA GLU A 15 5.79 -12.95 -36.17
C GLU A 15 5.81 -13.72 -34.84
N ARG A 16 5.23 -13.14 -33.77
CA ARG A 16 5.28 -13.71 -32.42
C ARG A 16 4.15 -14.71 -32.22
N SER A 17 4.49 -15.91 -31.79
CA SER A 17 3.51 -16.91 -31.41
C SER A 17 2.82 -16.57 -30.08
N GLU A 18 1.65 -17.16 -29.80
CA GLU A 18 0.98 -17.01 -28.51
C GLU A 18 1.80 -17.56 -27.33
N GLU A 19 2.74 -18.47 -27.59
CA GLU A 19 3.70 -18.95 -26.60
C GLU A 19 4.78 -17.91 -26.29
N ASP A 20 5.30 -17.26 -27.34
CA ASP A 20 6.25 -16.16 -27.21
C ASP A 20 5.66 -15.00 -26.41
N ILE A 21 4.42 -14.61 -26.70
CA ILE A 21 3.70 -13.54 -25.98
C ILE A 21 3.54 -13.90 -24.51
N ARG A 22 3.13 -15.13 -24.19
CA ARG A 22 3.00 -15.60 -22.81
C ARG A 22 4.34 -15.62 -22.09
N PHE A 23 5.42 -16.01 -22.78
CA PHE A 23 6.76 -16.01 -22.24
C PHE A 23 7.25 -14.59 -21.92
N VAL A 24 7.15 -13.66 -22.87
CA VAL A 24 7.51 -12.24 -22.67
C VAL A 24 6.70 -11.63 -21.52
N ARG A 25 5.37 -11.85 -21.49
CA ARG A 25 4.51 -11.42 -20.38
C ARG A 25 5.02 -11.94 -19.04
N SER A 26 5.39 -13.22 -18.96
CA SER A 26 5.90 -13.82 -17.72
C SER A 26 7.16 -13.10 -17.22
N MET A 27 8.10 -12.81 -18.11
CA MET A 27 9.33 -12.09 -17.78
C MET A 27 9.06 -10.63 -17.37
N MET A 28 8.09 -9.98 -18.02
CA MET A 28 7.70 -8.61 -17.69
C MET A 28 7.02 -8.47 -16.31
N LYS A 29 6.47 -9.56 -15.73
CA LYS A 29 5.89 -9.54 -14.37
C LYS A 29 6.92 -9.21 -13.28
N GLU A 30 8.21 -9.26 -13.57
CA GLU A 30 9.22 -8.74 -12.64
C GLU A 30 9.08 -7.21 -12.44
N LEU A 31 8.56 -6.50 -13.43
CA LEU A 31 8.44 -5.05 -13.40
C LEU A 31 7.19 -4.64 -12.63
N ARG A 32 7.39 -3.81 -11.59
CA ARG A 32 6.29 -3.32 -10.74
C ARG A 32 5.23 -2.54 -11.52
N SER A 33 5.64 -1.65 -12.42
CA SER A 33 4.71 -0.89 -13.26
C SER A 33 3.89 -1.76 -14.22
N PHE A 34 4.47 -2.85 -14.73
CA PHE A 34 3.78 -3.77 -15.63
C PHE A 34 2.72 -4.61 -14.90
N ARG A 35 3.04 -5.09 -13.70
CA ARG A 35 2.10 -5.89 -12.87
C ARG A 35 0.79 -5.18 -12.53
N ARG A 36 0.78 -3.84 -12.59
CA ARG A 36 -0.40 -3.02 -12.30
C ARG A 36 -1.45 -3.04 -13.42
N TYR A 37 -1.07 -3.43 -14.64
CA TYR A 37 -2.02 -3.56 -15.74
C TYR A 37 -2.82 -4.86 -15.62
N THR A 38 -4.05 -4.84 -16.12
CA THR A 38 -4.90 -6.04 -16.21
C THR A 38 -4.22 -7.16 -17.01
N ASN A 39 -4.62 -8.42 -16.78
CA ASN A 39 -4.06 -9.56 -17.52
C ASN A 39 -4.21 -9.41 -19.04
N HIS A 40 -5.31 -8.83 -19.48
CA HIS A 40 -5.56 -8.54 -20.90
C HIS A 40 -4.57 -7.51 -21.44
N MET A 41 -4.42 -6.37 -20.76
CA MET A 41 -3.48 -5.32 -21.13
C MET A 41 -2.02 -5.82 -21.11
N GLN A 42 -1.65 -6.65 -20.14
CA GLN A 42 -0.33 -7.29 -20.09
C GLN A 42 -0.02 -8.14 -21.34
N LEU A 43 -1.00 -8.90 -21.84
CA LEU A 43 -0.84 -9.71 -23.05
C LEU A 43 -0.69 -8.82 -24.29
N MET A 44 -1.52 -7.78 -24.41
CA MET A 44 -1.43 -6.83 -25.52
C MET A 44 -0.09 -6.09 -25.53
N LEU A 45 0.41 -5.67 -24.37
CA LEU A 45 1.72 -5.05 -24.24
C LEU A 45 2.84 -6.03 -24.62
N ALA A 46 2.80 -7.26 -24.13
CA ALA A 46 3.82 -8.28 -24.46
C ALA A 46 3.86 -8.61 -25.96
N ARG A 47 2.73 -8.48 -26.67
CA ARG A 47 2.67 -8.68 -28.13
C ARG A 47 3.48 -7.64 -28.89
N VAL A 48 3.44 -6.38 -28.48
CA VAL A 48 4.02 -5.27 -29.26
C VAL A 48 5.36 -4.77 -28.75
N ILE A 49 5.80 -5.21 -27.57
CA ILE A 49 6.95 -4.58 -26.93
C ILE A 49 8.26 -4.87 -27.66
N ARG A 50 9.13 -3.87 -27.76
CA ARG A 50 10.44 -3.95 -28.38
C ARG A 50 11.54 -3.76 -27.34
N TYR A 51 12.68 -4.40 -27.54
CA TYR A 51 13.83 -4.28 -26.64
C TYR A 51 14.84 -3.26 -27.19
N GLU A 52 15.35 -2.39 -26.32
CA GLU A 52 16.44 -1.47 -26.62
C GLU A 52 17.46 -1.44 -25.47
N ARG A 53 18.74 -1.25 -25.80
CA ARG A 53 19.84 -1.09 -24.84
C ARG A 53 20.63 0.17 -25.15
N PHE A 54 20.89 0.95 -24.11
CA PHE A 54 21.57 2.23 -24.22
C PHE A 54 22.74 2.32 -23.23
N GLY A 55 23.84 2.90 -23.68
CA GLY A 55 24.98 3.21 -22.81
C GLY A 55 24.74 4.45 -21.94
N ARG A 56 25.63 4.63 -20.97
CA ARG A 56 25.68 5.82 -20.10
C ARG A 56 25.75 7.12 -20.93
N ARG A 57 25.15 8.20 -20.41
CA ARG A 57 25.02 9.54 -21.03
C ARG A 57 24.17 9.59 -22.30
N ARG A 58 23.55 8.48 -22.73
CA ARG A 58 22.62 8.51 -23.87
C ARG A 58 21.32 9.20 -23.48
N VAL A 59 20.92 10.21 -24.27
CA VAL A 59 19.58 10.81 -24.19
C VAL A 59 18.59 9.91 -24.93
N VAL A 60 17.61 9.39 -24.20
CA VAL A 60 16.55 8.50 -24.72
C VAL A 60 15.35 9.31 -25.16
N VAL A 61 14.98 10.32 -24.37
CA VAL A 61 13.87 11.23 -24.66
C VAL A 61 14.36 12.65 -24.51
N ARG A 62 14.01 13.53 -25.45
CA ARG A 62 14.28 14.96 -25.37
C ARG A 62 13.00 15.72 -25.04
N LYS A 63 13.11 16.70 -24.14
CA LYS A 63 12.05 17.67 -23.88
C LYS A 63 11.64 18.38 -25.18
N GLY A 64 10.36 18.73 -25.30
CA GLY A 64 9.81 19.43 -26.47
C GLY A 64 9.54 18.54 -27.69
N HIS A 65 10.16 17.36 -27.81
CA HIS A 65 9.90 16.43 -28.91
C HIS A 65 8.50 15.81 -28.80
N ARG A 66 7.95 15.31 -29.92
CA ARG A 66 6.69 14.57 -29.89
C ARG A 66 6.86 13.22 -29.19
N GLY A 67 5.88 12.84 -28.36
CA GLY A 67 5.88 11.54 -27.69
C GLY A 67 5.43 10.41 -28.61
N ASN A 68 6.38 9.71 -29.24
CA ASN A 68 6.09 8.63 -30.20
C ASN A 68 6.24 7.21 -29.62
N SER A 69 6.66 7.07 -28.37
CA SER A 69 6.77 5.75 -27.71
C SER A 69 6.56 5.91 -26.20
N PHE A 70 6.38 4.82 -25.47
CA PHE A 70 6.54 4.82 -24.03
C PHE A 70 7.37 3.61 -23.58
N TYR A 71 7.88 3.68 -22.36
CA TYR A 71 9.02 2.87 -21.96
C TYR A 71 8.78 2.21 -20.60
N PHE A 72 9.33 1.00 -20.44
CA PHE A 72 9.58 0.37 -19.16
C PHE A 72 11.08 0.24 -18.93
N VAL A 73 11.54 0.60 -17.73
CA VAL A 73 12.93 0.38 -17.33
C VAL A 73 13.10 -1.07 -16.89
N PHE A 74 13.78 -1.87 -17.69
CA PHE A 74 14.03 -3.28 -17.37
C PHE A 74 15.27 -3.46 -16.49
N SER A 75 16.35 -2.74 -16.79
CA SER A 75 17.56 -2.68 -15.97
C SER A 75 18.26 -1.34 -16.16
N GLY A 76 19.18 -1.00 -15.26
CA GLY A 76 19.89 0.27 -15.25
C GLY A 76 19.16 1.40 -14.50
N GLN A 77 19.65 2.61 -14.73
CA GLN A 77 19.22 3.84 -14.07
C GLN A 77 19.19 4.99 -15.06
N ILE A 78 18.11 5.76 -15.02
CA ILE A 78 17.90 6.95 -15.85
C ILE A 78 17.59 8.15 -14.96
N ALA A 79 17.92 9.35 -15.43
CA ALA A 79 17.58 10.59 -14.77
C ALA A 79 16.59 11.40 -15.61
N VAL A 80 15.72 12.13 -14.93
CA VAL A 80 14.78 13.09 -15.51
C VAL A 80 15.35 14.49 -15.33
N THR A 81 15.44 15.27 -16.41
CA THR A 81 15.92 16.65 -16.34
C THR A 81 15.10 17.60 -17.21
N GLN A 82 15.19 18.90 -16.91
CA GLN A 82 14.47 19.98 -17.60
C GLN A 82 15.25 20.64 -18.73
N ASP A 83 16.57 20.41 -18.81
CA ASP A 83 17.40 20.82 -19.93
C ASP A 83 17.25 19.87 -21.13
N GLU A 84 17.69 20.30 -22.31
CA GLU A 84 17.50 19.56 -23.56
C GLU A 84 18.58 18.49 -23.81
N ASP A 85 19.78 18.65 -23.24
CA ASP A 85 20.97 17.84 -23.57
C ASP A 85 21.26 16.72 -22.56
N GLY A 86 20.57 16.71 -21.42
CA GLY A 86 20.74 15.76 -20.34
C GLY A 86 21.85 16.14 -19.35
N SER A 87 22.52 17.27 -19.53
CA SER A 87 23.74 17.59 -18.79
C SER A 87 23.49 17.88 -17.31
N SER A 88 22.37 18.55 -16.97
CA SER A 88 22.08 18.93 -15.58
C SER A 88 21.94 17.71 -14.67
N ALA A 89 21.50 16.57 -15.21
CA ALA A 89 21.37 15.33 -14.46
C ALA A 89 22.68 14.80 -13.83
N PHE A 90 23.83 15.24 -14.33
CA PHE A 90 25.16 14.82 -13.85
C PHE A 90 25.82 15.83 -12.90
N VAL A 91 25.23 17.02 -12.75
CA VAL A 91 25.73 18.09 -11.87
C VAL A 91 24.75 18.43 -10.75
N ASP A 92 23.47 18.08 -10.91
CA ASP A 92 22.45 18.20 -9.88
C ASP A 92 22.83 17.33 -8.67
N PRO A 93 22.89 17.90 -7.44
CA PRO A 93 23.15 17.12 -6.23
C PRO A 93 22.04 16.11 -5.91
N GLU A 94 20.80 16.34 -6.35
CA GLU A 94 19.64 15.49 -6.06
C GLU A 94 18.80 15.19 -7.32
N PRO A 95 19.37 14.49 -8.32
CA PRO A 95 18.66 14.25 -9.57
C PRO A 95 17.44 13.34 -9.36
N ILE A 96 16.39 13.58 -10.13
CA ILE A 96 15.20 12.70 -10.13
C ILE A 96 15.55 11.42 -10.90
N LEU A 97 15.76 10.32 -10.17
CA LEU A 97 16.21 9.05 -10.74
C LEU A 97 15.07 8.03 -10.86
N LEU A 98 14.96 7.39 -12.02
CA LEU A 98 14.09 6.24 -12.26
C LEU A 98 14.93 4.98 -12.45
N ARG A 99 14.44 3.85 -11.92
CA ARG A 99 15.14 2.56 -11.88
C ARG A 99 14.24 1.42 -12.40
N LYS A 100 14.79 0.20 -12.46
CA LYS A 100 14.08 -1.04 -12.81
C LYS A 100 12.66 -1.08 -12.23
N GLY A 101 11.70 -1.39 -13.10
CA GLY A 101 10.29 -1.59 -12.75
C GLY A 101 9.43 -0.34 -12.78
N VAL A 102 9.97 0.80 -13.23
CA VAL A 102 9.22 2.03 -13.50
C VAL A 102 8.88 2.11 -15.00
N SER A 103 7.74 2.72 -15.34
CA SER A 103 7.39 3.10 -16.71
C SER A 103 7.30 4.62 -16.86
N PHE A 104 7.52 5.14 -18.07
CA PHE A 104 7.42 6.56 -18.37
C PHE A 104 7.01 6.82 -19.83
N GLY A 105 6.46 8.02 -20.08
CA GLY A 105 6.13 8.49 -21.43
C GLY A 105 4.72 8.16 -21.93
N GLU A 106 3.89 7.49 -21.13
CA GLU A 106 2.53 7.05 -21.49
C GLU A 106 1.59 8.21 -21.82
N VAL A 107 1.60 9.28 -21.01
CA VAL A 107 0.68 10.42 -21.14
C VAL A 107 0.93 11.18 -22.45
N ALA A 108 2.20 11.48 -22.76
CA ALA A 108 2.54 12.21 -23.98
C ALA A 108 2.15 11.45 -25.25
N LEU A 109 2.26 10.11 -25.22
CA LEU A 109 1.85 9.26 -26.32
C LEU A 109 0.32 9.30 -26.53
N LEU A 110 -0.43 9.08 -25.45
CA LEU A 110 -1.89 9.00 -25.45
C LEU A 110 -2.55 10.32 -25.85
N LYS A 111 -2.08 11.43 -25.26
CA LYS A 111 -2.65 12.77 -25.47
C LYS A 111 -2.04 13.52 -26.66
N GLY A 112 -1.08 12.91 -27.38
CA GLY A 112 -0.37 13.55 -28.49
C GLY A 112 0.43 14.81 -28.09
N LEU A 113 0.85 14.88 -26.83
CA LEU A 113 1.58 16.02 -26.27
C LEU A 113 3.08 15.94 -26.57
N ARG A 114 3.75 17.08 -26.41
CA ARG A 114 5.22 17.14 -26.40
C ARG A 114 5.76 16.57 -25.08
N ARG A 115 7.01 16.11 -25.11
CA ARG A 115 7.71 15.60 -23.92
C ARG A 115 7.99 16.73 -22.95
N ASN A 116 7.61 16.56 -21.69
CA ASN A 116 7.77 17.58 -20.66
C ASN A 116 9.18 17.63 -20.05
N ALA A 117 9.99 16.59 -20.26
CA ALA A 117 11.32 16.46 -19.71
C ALA A 117 12.22 15.61 -20.61
N THR A 118 13.52 15.77 -20.43
CA THR A 118 14.58 14.96 -21.05
C THR A 118 14.90 13.79 -20.14
N ILE A 119 15.16 12.62 -20.74
CA ILE A 119 15.51 11.38 -20.05
C ILE A 119 16.88 10.94 -20.54
N VAL A 120 17.83 10.79 -19.61
CA VAL A 120 19.21 10.42 -19.89
C VAL A 120 19.64 9.19 -19.09
N CYS A 121 20.40 8.29 -19.71
CA CYS A 121 20.94 7.11 -19.05
C CYS A 121 22.10 7.48 -18.12
N MET A 122 22.00 7.12 -16.85
CA MET A 122 23.06 7.34 -15.84
C MET A 122 24.10 6.21 -15.84
N GLU A 123 23.69 5.04 -16.31
CA GLU A 123 24.50 3.84 -16.51
C GLU A 123 24.04 3.12 -17.78
N GLU A 124 24.54 1.91 -18.02
CA GLU A 124 23.97 1.07 -19.07
C GLU A 124 22.54 0.66 -18.69
N THR A 125 21.59 0.92 -19.59
CA THR A 125 20.16 0.79 -19.32
C THR A 125 19.50 -0.03 -20.43
N GLU A 126 18.73 -1.03 -20.02
CA GLU A 126 17.84 -1.80 -20.90
C GLU A 126 16.41 -1.28 -20.75
N LEU A 127 15.79 -0.93 -21.88
CA LEU A 127 14.42 -0.44 -21.95
C LEU A 127 13.55 -1.39 -22.77
N LEU A 128 12.29 -1.52 -22.35
CA LEU A 128 11.25 -2.13 -23.17
C LEU A 128 10.34 -1.02 -23.69
N VAL A 129 10.18 -0.95 -25.00
CA VAL A 129 9.59 0.18 -25.74
C VAL A 129 8.30 -0.26 -26.40
N VAL A 130 7.27 0.57 -26.30
CA VAL A 130 6.03 0.41 -27.08
C VAL A 130 5.89 1.63 -27.97
N ASP A 131 5.92 1.39 -29.28
CA ASP A 131 5.87 2.43 -30.29
C ASP A 131 4.43 2.89 -30.58
N ARG A 132 4.29 4.13 -31.08
CA ARG A 132 2.98 4.78 -31.28
C ARG A 132 2.07 3.98 -32.19
N GLU A 133 2.59 3.50 -33.30
CA GLU A 133 1.80 2.78 -34.30
C GLU A 133 1.20 1.53 -33.69
N ASP A 134 2.02 0.70 -33.05
CA ASP A 134 1.56 -0.49 -32.33
C ASP A 134 0.57 -0.17 -31.22
N PHE A 135 0.80 0.93 -30.49
CA PHE A 135 -0.07 1.38 -29.42
C PHE A 135 -1.51 1.63 -29.90
N PHE A 136 -1.68 2.30 -31.04
CA PHE A 136 -3.02 2.55 -31.61
C PHE A 136 -3.55 1.34 -32.40
N ASN A 137 -2.71 0.66 -33.18
CA ASN A 137 -3.12 -0.49 -34.00
C ASN A 137 -3.61 -1.67 -33.14
N ASN A 138 -3.04 -1.85 -31.94
CA ASN A 138 -3.43 -2.90 -31.00
C ASN A 138 -4.44 -2.41 -29.95
N LYS A 139 -5.05 -1.23 -30.13
CA LYS A 139 -6.10 -0.68 -29.25
C LYS A 139 -5.66 -0.51 -27.78
N LEU A 140 -4.35 -0.38 -27.53
CA LEU A 140 -3.83 -0.12 -26.19
C LEU A 140 -4.31 1.24 -25.66
N ASP A 141 -4.54 2.19 -26.56
CA ASP A 141 -5.12 3.49 -26.24
C ASP A 141 -6.54 3.38 -25.66
N GLN A 142 -7.35 2.45 -26.18
CA GLN A 142 -8.72 2.24 -25.71
C GLN A 142 -8.74 1.66 -24.30
N GLU A 143 -7.89 0.68 -24.00
CA GLU A 143 -7.81 0.12 -22.66
C GLU A 143 -7.25 1.13 -21.64
N LEU A 144 -6.23 1.92 -22.00
CA LEU A 144 -5.75 2.99 -21.12
C LEU A 144 -6.81 4.07 -20.89
N ARG A 145 -7.61 4.42 -21.90
CA ARG A 145 -8.73 5.35 -21.76
C ARG A 145 -9.80 4.80 -20.82
N LYS A 146 -10.17 3.53 -20.93
CA LYS A 146 -11.12 2.89 -19.99
C LYS A 146 -10.60 2.94 -18.55
N GLU A 147 -9.32 2.63 -18.33
CA GLU A 147 -8.71 2.72 -17.00
C GLU A 147 -8.69 4.18 -16.49
N PHE A 148 -8.43 5.15 -17.36
CA PHE A 148 -8.48 6.58 -17.03
C PHE A 148 -9.90 7.03 -16.65
N GLU A 149 -10.89 6.74 -17.49
CA GLU A 149 -12.30 7.09 -17.27
C GLU A 149 -12.82 6.45 -15.98
N TYR A 150 -12.45 5.20 -15.71
CA TYR A 150 -12.77 4.53 -14.45
C TYR A 150 -12.27 5.32 -13.23
N ARG A 151 -10.99 5.72 -13.23
CA ARG A 151 -10.38 6.51 -12.14
C ARG A 151 -11.00 7.90 -12.04
N PHE A 152 -11.18 8.58 -13.17
CA PHE A 152 -11.78 9.92 -13.23
C PHE A 152 -13.21 9.92 -12.67
N ASN A 153 -14.06 9.00 -13.14
CA ASN A 153 -15.43 8.87 -12.68
C ASN A 153 -15.49 8.49 -11.20
N PHE A 154 -14.59 7.63 -10.73
CA PHE A 154 -14.47 7.34 -9.31
C PHE A 154 -14.16 8.60 -8.50
N PHE A 155 -13.14 9.37 -8.85
CA PHE A 155 -12.84 10.62 -8.15
C PHE A 155 -13.98 11.62 -8.20
N ARG A 156 -14.62 11.78 -9.37
CA ARG A 156 -15.79 12.66 -9.55
C ARG A 156 -16.97 12.26 -8.66
N SER A 157 -17.12 10.97 -8.36
CA SER A 157 -18.18 10.46 -7.49
C SER A 157 -17.96 10.74 -6.00
N LEU A 158 -16.74 11.08 -5.58
CA LEU A 158 -16.42 11.32 -4.17
C LEU A 158 -16.86 12.73 -3.75
N GLU A 159 -17.64 12.83 -2.68
CA GLU A 159 -18.03 14.12 -2.10
C GLU A 159 -16.82 14.97 -1.69
N LEU A 160 -15.69 14.33 -1.34
CA LEU A 160 -14.43 15.00 -1.05
C LEU A 160 -13.99 15.97 -2.15
N PHE A 161 -14.27 15.62 -3.41
CA PHE A 161 -13.83 16.35 -4.61
C PHE A 161 -14.95 17.14 -5.30
N SER A 162 -16.09 17.34 -4.64
CA SER A 162 -17.26 17.97 -5.26
C SER A 162 -17.02 19.40 -5.76
N SER A 163 -16.05 20.13 -5.21
CA SER A 163 -15.67 21.50 -5.60
C SER A 163 -14.57 21.57 -6.64
N TRP A 164 -13.95 20.43 -6.99
CA TRP A 164 -12.81 20.43 -7.89
C TRP A 164 -13.24 20.55 -9.36
N PRO A 165 -12.52 21.34 -10.18
CA PRO A 165 -12.74 21.37 -11.61
C PRO A 165 -12.25 20.05 -12.24
N ASP A 166 -12.86 19.69 -13.38
CA ASP A 166 -12.54 18.44 -14.07
C ASP A 166 -11.05 18.35 -14.46
N THR A 167 -10.41 19.46 -14.82
CA THR A 167 -8.97 19.51 -15.13
C THR A 167 -8.09 19.04 -13.97
N SER A 168 -8.49 19.28 -12.72
CA SER A 168 -7.77 18.81 -11.54
C SER A 168 -7.98 17.31 -11.33
N LEU A 169 -9.21 16.81 -11.57
CA LEU A 169 -9.53 15.39 -11.49
C LEU A 169 -8.86 14.58 -12.60
N GLU A 170 -8.79 15.12 -13.82
CA GLU A 170 -8.02 14.55 -14.92
C GLU A 170 -6.54 14.43 -14.55
N THR A 171 -5.98 15.47 -13.91
CA THR A 171 -4.60 15.46 -13.44
C THR A 171 -4.40 14.37 -12.37
N LEU A 172 -5.34 14.19 -11.44
CA LEU A 172 -5.27 13.10 -10.46
C LEU A 172 -5.33 11.73 -11.14
N ALA A 173 -6.28 11.54 -12.06
CA ALA A 173 -6.46 10.29 -12.79
C ALA A 173 -5.20 9.91 -13.58
N ASP A 174 -4.53 10.86 -14.23
CA ASP A 174 -3.26 10.64 -14.94
C ASP A 174 -2.11 10.19 -14.03
N HIS A 175 -2.07 10.65 -12.77
CA HIS A 175 -0.96 10.39 -11.84
C HIS A 175 -1.19 9.21 -10.90
N CYS A 176 -2.40 8.63 -10.92
CA CYS A 176 -2.80 7.51 -10.08
C CYS A 176 -2.77 6.21 -10.87
N LYS A 177 -2.63 5.05 -10.20
CA LYS A 177 -2.90 3.74 -10.81
C LYS A 177 -3.79 2.92 -9.87
N THR A 178 -4.67 2.13 -10.47
CA THR A 178 -5.50 1.17 -9.75
C THR A 178 -4.67 -0.09 -9.46
N GLU A 179 -4.79 -0.62 -8.25
CA GLU A 179 -4.08 -1.81 -7.80
C GLU A 179 -5.09 -2.78 -7.15
N GLU A 180 -5.08 -4.03 -7.61
CA GLU A 180 -5.90 -5.11 -7.04
C GLU A 180 -5.11 -5.90 -5.99
N PHE A 181 -5.76 -6.18 -4.86
CA PHE A 181 -5.20 -6.93 -3.76
C PHE A 181 -6.10 -8.10 -3.40
N ASN A 182 -5.47 -9.27 -3.23
CA ASN A 182 -6.15 -10.46 -2.73
C ASN A 182 -6.46 -10.32 -1.23
N HIS A 183 -7.34 -11.20 -0.75
CA HIS A 183 -7.65 -11.29 0.68
C HIS A 183 -6.39 -11.50 1.52
N SER A 184 -6.32 -10.80 2.66
CA SER A 184 -5.20 -10.78 3.60
C SER A 184 -3.88 -10.22 3.05
N GLN A 185 -3.87 -9.65 1.84
CA GLN A 185 -2.65 -9.03 1.30
C GLN A 185 -2.41 -7.65 1.92
N VAL A 186 -1.18 -7.38 2.32
CA VAL A 186 -0.79 -6.08 2.87
C VAL A 186 -0.73 -5.04 1.76
N ILE A 187 -1.52 -3.97 1.89
CA ILE A 187 -1.52 -2.82 0.97
C ILE A 187 -0.42 -1.84 1.40
N VAL A 188 -0.34 -1.54 2.70
CA VAL A 188 0.72 -0.73 3.31
C VAL A 188 1.11 -1.34 4.64
N GLU A 189 2.40 -1.58 4.86
CA GLU A 189 2.92 -2.08 6.13
C GLU A 189 2.94 -0.98 7.20
N ASP A 190 3.35 0.22 6.80
CA ASP A 190 3.55 1.35 7.68
C ASP A 190 3.34 2.65 6.92
N THR A 191 2.17 3.25 7.13
CA THR A 191 1.75 4.49 6.48
C THR A 191 2.64 5.68 6.84
N SER A 192 3.44 5.63 7.92
CA SER A 192 4.39 6.70 8.24
C SER A 192 5.57 6.76 7.27
N LYS A 193 5.87 5.63 6.60
CA LYS A 193 6.97 5.53 5.62
C LYS A 193 6.54 5.92 4.22
N THR A 194 5.24 5.93 3.93
CA THR A 194 4.71 6.18 2.59
C THR A 194 3.76 7.36 2.59
N ARG A 195 4.13 8.45 1.92
CA ARG A 195 3.28 9.65 1.78
C ARG A 195 2.21 9.48 0.70
N ASN A 196 1.32 8.51 0.87
CA ASN A 196 0.24 8.22 -0.07
C ASN A 196 -1.13 8.24 0.63
N ILE A 197 -2.12 8.76 -0.06
CA ILE A 197 -3.55 8.60 0.22
C ILE A 197 -4.03 7.34 -0.50
N ILE A 198 -4.75 6.48 0.21
CA ILE A 198 -5.32 5.25 -0.34
C ILE A 198 -6.81 5.46 -0.50
N PHE A 199 -7.34 5.30 -1.71
CA PHE A 199 -8.77 5.31 -1.98
C PHE A 199 -9.24 3.89 -2.29
N VAL A 200 -10.31 3.43 -1.65
CA VAL A 200 -10.88 2.10 -1.91
C VAL A 200 -11.93 2.22 -3.00
N THR A 201 -11.64 1.65 -4.17
CA THR A 201 -12.56 1.68 -5.32
C THR A 201 -13.53 0.52 -5.30
N LYS A 202 -13.11 -0.65 -4.80
CA LYS A 202 -13.97 -1.83 -4.60
C LYS A 202 -13.51 -2.63 -3.38
N GLY A 203 -14.45 -3.38 -2.80
CA GLY A 203 -14.17 -4.28 -1.67
C GLY A 203 -14.00 -3.55 -0.35
N ARG A 204 -13.16 -4.11 0.53
CA ARG A 204 -12.90 -3.57 1.88
C ARG A 204 -11.45 -3.73 2.31
N CYS A 205 -10.98 -2.81 3.14
CA CYS A 205 -9.66 -2.86 3.78
C CYS A 205 -9.81 -2.70 5.29
N ASP A 206 -9.00 -3.42 6.06
CA ASP A 206 -8.86 -3.18 7.49
C ASP A 206 -7.64 -2.30 7.75
N VAL A 207 -7.79 -1.30 8.62
CA VAL A 207 -6.69 -0.47 9.11
C VAL A 207 -6.30 -0.98 10.48
N LEU A 208 -5.04 -1.37 10.63
CA LEU A 208 -4.49 -1.93 11.86
C LEU A 208 -3.45 -0.98 12.45
N ARG A 209 -3.45 -0.90 13.78
CA ARG A 209 -2.43 -0.20 14.57
C ARG A 209 -1.71 -1.22 15.44
N LEU A 210 -0.39 -1.17 15.44
CA LEU A 210 0.42 -1.92 16.40
C LEU A 210 0.41 -1.18 17.73
N VAL A 211 -0.07 -1.84 18.78
CA VAL A 211 -0.11 -1.31 20.14
C VAL A 211 0.85 -2.12 21.00
N ASP A 212 1.82 -1.42 21.60
CA ASP A 212 2.70 -2.00 22.61
C ASP A 212 2.01 -1.94 23.97
N LEU A 213 1.45 -3.07 24.40
CA LEU A 213 0.69 -3.16 25.66
C LEU A 213 1.58 -2.86 26.86
N SER A 214 2.89 -3.10 26.75
CA SER A 214 3.84 -2.78 27.83
C SER A 214 3.99 -1.29 28.08
N GLN A 215 3.52 -0.43 27.17
CA GLN A 215 3.51 1.02 27.34
C GLN A 215 2.15 1.54 27.81
N CYS A 216 1.15 0.67 27.94
CA CYS A 216 -0.21 1.04 28.31
C CYS A 216 -0.42 1.00 29.84
N PRO A 217 -0.83 2.11 30.49
CA PRO A 217 -1.21 2.12 31.90
C PRO A 217 -2.24 1.05 32.29
N SER A 218 -3.23 0.82 31.44
CA SER A 218 -4.32 -0.13 31.68
C SER A 218 -3.83 -1.58 31.69
N TYR A 219 -2.81 -1.90 30.89
CA TYR A 219 -2.17 -3.22 30.90
C TYR A 219 -1.46 -3.49 32.22
N HIS A 220 -0.69 -2.52 32.72
CA HIS A 220 -0.04 -2.63 34.03
C HIS A 220 -1.05 -2.80 35.16
N LYS A 221 -2.15 -2.03 35.12
CA LYS A 221 -3.23 -2.17 36.10
C LYS A 221 -3.85 -3.56 36.07
N TRP A 222 -4.08 -4.11 34.87
CA TRP A 222 -4.61 -5.45 34.70
C TRP A 222 -3.66 -6.54 35.21
N ILE A 223 -2.36 -6.47 34.91
CA ILE A 223 -1.36 -7.43 35.42
C ILE A 223 -1.36 -7.45 36.95
N LYS A 224 -1.31 -6.26 37.60
CA LYS A 224 -1.34 -6.15 39.06
C LYS A 224 -2.60 -6.77 39.68
N GLN A 225 -3.76 -6.60 39.03
CA GLN A 225 -5.00 -7.24 39.47
C GLN A 225 -4.93 -8.77 39.38
N GLN A 226 -4.32 -9.32 38.32
CA GLN A 226 -4.15 -10.77 38.17
C GLN A 226 -3.19 -11.35 39.21
N GLU A 227 -2.08 -10.66 39.52
CA GLU A 227 -1.14 -11.06 40.58
C GLU A 227 -1.80 -11.11 41.96
N MET A 228 -2.69 -10.17 42.25
CA MET A 228 -3.48 -10.15 43.49
C MET A 228 -4.47 -11.32 43.58
N VAL A 229 -5.11 -11.69 42.47
CA VAL A 229 -6.09 -12.80 42.42
C VAL A 229 -5.41 -14.17 42.52
N LEU A 230 -4.22 -14.33 41.95
CA LEU A 230 -3.49 -15.61 41.95
C LEU A 230 -2.71 -15.89 43.24
N GLY A 231 -2.61 -14.92 44.16
CA GLY A 231 -1.95 -15.09 45.47
C GLY A 231 -0.45 -15.44 45.40
N LYS A 232 0.15 -15.39 44.20
CA LYS A 232 1.57 -15.60 43.92
C LYS A 232 1.98 -14.65 42.79
N PRO A 233 3.19 -14.07 42.83
CA PRO A 233 3.69 -13.32 41.69
C PRO A 233 3.71 -14.25 40.47
N ILE A 234 3.32 -13.74 39.28
CA ILE A 234 3.36 -14.49 37.99
C ILE A 234 4.79 -15.01 37.69
N ILE A 235 5.77 -14.59 38.49
CA ILE A 235 7.21 -14.79 38.41
C ILE A 235 7.69 -16.22 38.75
N ASN A 236 6.93 -17.07 39.46
CA ASN A 236 7.51 -18.32 40.02
C ASN A 236 7.01 -19.65 39.44
N HIS A 237 6.95 -19.78 38.12
CA HIS A 237 7.13 -21.09 37.49
C HIS A 237 8.27 -21.06 36.48
N ALA A 238 9.38 -21.63 36.94
CA ALA A 238 10.66 -21.87 36.29
C ALA A 238 10.59 -22.11 34.77
N ALA A 239 11.42 -21.33 34.07
CA ALA A 239 12.43 -21.81 33.13
C ALA A 239 12.19 -23.20 32.50
N THR A 240 11.71 -23.23 31.26
CA THR A 240 12.12 -24.22 30.23
C THR A 240 11.49 -24.01 28.83
N ARG A 241 10.80 -22.91 28.53
CA ARG A 241 10.36 -22.63 27.14
C ARG A 241 10.56 -21.16 26.76
N PRO A 242 11.11 -20.84 25.57
CA PRO A 242 11.21 -19.48 25.09
C PRO A 242 9.83 -18.80 25.10
N ALA A 243 9.80 -17.51 25.43
CA ALA A 243 8.58 -16.69 25.46
C ALA A 243 7.80 -16.69 24.14
N GLU A 244 8.43 -17.13 23.05
CA GLU A 244 7.88 -17.29 21.69
C GLU A 244 6.69 -18.26 21.63
N GLU A 245 6.60 -19.27 22.50
CA GLU A 245 5.56 -20.31 22.38
C GLU A 245 4.30 -20.09 23.24
N ARG A 246 4.30 -19.21 24.25
CA ARG A 246 3.19 -19.14 25.24
C ARG A 246 2.13 -18.07 24.98
N PHE A 247 2.44 -16.96 24.31
CA PHE A 247 1.47 -15.87 24.09
C PHE A 247 1.28 -15.46 22.63
N LEU A 248 2.25 -15.74 21.75
CA LEU A 248 2.06 -15.62 20.31
C LEU A 248 1.13 -16.74 19.79
N ASN A 249 1.31 -17.98 20.26
CA ASN A 249 0.54 -19.13 19.73
C ASN A 249 -0.97 -19.14 20.05
N PRO A 250 -1.49 -18.73 21.22
CA PRO A 250 -2.94 -18.76 21.47
C PRO A 250 -3.68 -17.56 20.86
N VAL A 251 -3.03 -16.38 20.81
CA VAL A 251 -3.62 -15.17 20.25
C VAL A 251 -3.56 -15.19 18.72
N LEU A 252 -2.54 -15.80 18.12
CA LEU A 252 -2.47 -16.04 16.67
C LEU A 252 -3.24 -17.31 16.22
N LYS A 253 -3.42 -18.35 17.05
CA LYS A 253 -4.33 -19.47 16.73
C LYS A 253 -5.80 -19.04 16.65
N ASN A 254 -6.19 -18.01 17.38
CA ASN A 254 -7.57 -17.50 17.41
C ASN A 254 -7.93 -16.53 16.27
N TYR A 255 -7.02 -16.32 15.31
CA TYR A 255 -7.37 -15.68 14.03
C TYR A 255 -8.04 -16.64 13.04
N ASN A 256 -8.17 -17.93 13.39
CA ASN A 256 -8.79 -18.95 12.54
C ASN A 256 -10.29 -19.19 12.81
N GLU A 257 -10.95 -18.40 13.66
CA GLU A 257 -12.41 -18.40 13.71
C GLU A 257 -13.01 -17.22 12.92
N PRO A 258 -13.86 -17.49 11.92
CA PRO A 258 -14.56 -16.46 11.17
C PRO A 258 -15.61 -15.80 12.08
N THR A 259 -15.74 -14.48 11.94
CA THR A 259 -16.76 -13.64 12.58
C THR A 259 -16.69 -13.52 14.11
N SER A 260 -16.00 -12.48 14.57
CA SER A 260 -16.48 -11.69 15.70
C SER A 260 -16.37 -10.22 15.31
N GLN A 261 -17.54 -9.58 15.21
CA GLN A 261 -17.70 -8.16 14.95
C GLN A 261 -16.87 -7.36 15.97
N TYR A 262 -15.71 -6.84 15.56
CA TYR A 262 -15.06 -5.78 16.31
C TYR A 262 -15.68 -4.47 15.85
N SER A 263 -16.46 -3.92 16.76
CA SER A 263 -17.25 -2.70 16.71
C SER A 263 -16.63 -1.59 15.86
N PHE A 264 -17.48 -1.03 15.02
CA PHE A 264 -17.28 0.18 14.25
C PHE A 264 -16.81 1.31 15.16
N LEU A 265 -15.69 1.95 14.82
CA LEU A 265 -15.37 3.28 15.30
C LEU A 265 -15.51 4.26 14.14
N ARG A 266 -16.76 4.47 13.72
CA ARG A 266 -17.20 5.79 13.25
C ARG A 266 -18.31 6.22 14.20
N PRO A 267 -18.28 7.44 14.76
CA PRO A 267 -19.46 8.00 15.39
C PRO A 267 -20.45 8.30 14.27
N SER A 268 -21.37 7.37 13.99
CA SER A 268 -22.63 7.74 13.35
C SER A 268 -23.62 8.03 14.47
N SER A 269 -24.15 9.25 14.44
CA SER A 269 -25.35 9.68 15.16
C SER A 269 -26.29 8.52 15.51
N SER A 270 -26.42 8.26 16.81
CA SER A 270 -27.59 7.71 17.51
C SER A 270 -28.46 6.70 16.77
N ASP A 271 -28.45 5.43 17.19
CA ASP A 271 -29.53 4.85 17.99
C ASP A 271 -29.33 3.34 18.25
N THR A 272 -30.03 2.85 19.28
CA THR A 272 -29.74 1.66 20.10
C THR A 272 -30.62 0.45 19.70
N ILE A 273 -30.17 -0.78 20.04
CA ILE A 273 -30.91 -1.99 20.53
C ILE A 273 -30.48 -3.35 19.89
N TYR A 274 -30.45 -4.37 20.77
CA TYR A 274 -29.93 -5.76 20.72
C TYR A 274 -30.81 -6.84 20.03
N ASN A 275 -30.17 -7.91 19.48
CA ASN A 275 -30.35 -9.38 19.71
C ASN A 275 -29.80 -10.21 18.52
N ASP A 276 -28.80 -11.10 18.69
CA ASP A 276 -28.85 -12.57 18.98
C ASP A 276 -29.43 -13.40 17.80
N GLN A 277 -28.93 -14.51 17.24
CA GLN A 277 -28.02 -15.63 17.58
C GLN A 277 -27.44 -16.28 16.30
N GLY A 278 -26.38 -17.10 16.43
CA GLY A 278 -26.30 -18.38 15.69
C GLY A 278 -25.07 -18.66 14.81
N SER A 279 -24.32 -19.70 15.20
CA SER A 279 -23.19 -20.42 14.55
C SER A 279 -23.45 -20.93 13.12
N ALA A 280 -22.50 -21.34 12.26
CA ALA A 280 -21.30 -22.15 12.52
C ALA A 280 -20.31 -22.17 11.32
N PHE A 281 -19.03 -22.06 11.66
CA PHE A 281 -17.85 -22.85 11.24
C PHE A 281 -17.55 -23.28 9.78
N SER A 282 -16.28 -22.99 9.45
CA SER A 282 -15.32 -23.74 8.63
C SER A 282 -15.35 -23.58 7.11
N PHE A 283 -14.37 -22.81 6.59
CA PHE A 283 -13.41 -23.33 5.60
C PHE A 283 -12.24 -22.35 5.41
N LEU A 284 -11.02 -22.89 5.50
CA LEU A 284 -9.73 -22.43 4.92
C LEU A 284 -8.88 -21.37 5.65
N CYS A 285 -8.03 -21.89 6.53
CA CYS A 285 -6.65 -21.43 6.69
C CYS A 285 -5.80 -21.86 5.47
N ARG A 286 -4.98 -20.95 4.90
CA ARG A 286 -3.62 -21.22 4.36
C ARG A 286 -3.02 -19.96 3.70
N ASN A 287 -1.99 -19.41 4.34
CA ASN A 287 -0.82 -18.66 3.81
C ASN A 287 -0.46 -17.41 4.67
N PHE A 288 0.30 -17.61 5.75
CA PHE A 288 0.75 -16.55 6.68
C PHE A 288 2.28 -16.47 6.92
N HIS A 289 3.10 -17.22 6.17
CA HIS A 289 4.53 -17.37 6.49
C HIS A 289 5.48 -16.23 6.08
N HIS A 290 5.01 -15.06 5.65
CA HIS A 290 5.91 -14.00 5.15
C HIS A 290 6.03 -12.74 6.03
N ILE A 291 5.27 -12.64 7.12
CA ILE A 291 5.27 -11.46 8.00
C ILE A 291 6.22 -11.61 9.21
N GLU A 292 6.43 -12.84 9.73
CA GLU A 292 7.28 -13.08 10.91
C GLU A 292 8.77 -12.76 10.67
N GLU A 293 9.31 -13.10 9.49
CA GLU A 293 10.74 -12.94 9.19
C GLU A 293 11.20 -11.48 9.06
N LEU A 294 10.31 -10.57 8.65
CA LEU A 294 10.63 -9.16 8.43
C LEU A 294 10.57 -8.33 9.73
N VAL A 295 9.75 -8.75 10.70
CA VAL A 295 9.53 -8.04 11.97
C VAL A 295 10.64 -8.36 12.98
N HIS A 296 11.13 -9.60 13.04
CA HIS A 296 12.12 -10.04 14.04
C HIS A 296 13.51 -9.40 13.91
N LYS A 297 14.01 -9.17 12.69
CA LYS A 297 15.40 -8.73 12.46
C LYS A 297 15.68 -7.23 12.68
N LYS A 298 14.65 -6.38 12.73
CA LYS A 298 14.82 -4.91 12.86
C LYS A 298 14.40 -4.31 14.20
N TRP A 299 13.62 -5.02 15.01
CA TRP A 299 12.97 -4.43 16.20
C TRP A 299 13.83 -4.46 17.48
N TYR A 300 14.63 -5.51 17.70
CA TYR A 300 15.48 -5.59 18.90
C TYR A 300 16.58 -4.51 18.97
N ASN A 301 16.93 -3.89 17.85
CA ASN A 301 18.03 -2.93 17.78
C ASN A 301 17.60 -1.46 17.94
N LYS A 302 16.31 -1.14 18.17
CA LYS A 302 15.82 0.25 18.20
C LYS A 302 15.02 0.65 19.44
N LEU A 303 14.87 -0.24 20.42
CA LEU A 303 14.25 0.06 21.72
C LEU A 303 15.29 0.65 22.67
N SER A 304 15.62 1.91 22.45
CA SER A 304 16.26 2.75 23.46
C SER A 304 15.57 4.10 23.44
N ILE A 305 14.74 4.41 24.45
CA ILE A 305 14.43 5.75 24.98
C ILE A 305 13.73 5.61 26.35
N GLN A 306 13.97 6.63 27.19
CA GLN A 306 13.96 6.74 28.65
C GLN A 306 12.58 7.01 29.35
N HIS A 307 12.44 6.46 30.58
CA HIS A 307 11.61 6.82 31.77
C HIS A 307 10.07 7.03 31.63
N SER A 308 9.16 6.76 32.59
CA SER A 308 9.18 6.17 33.94
C SER A 308 7.87 5.37 34.18
N MET A 309 7.89 4.07 33.89
CA MET A 309 6.92 3.11 34.43
C MET A 309 7.73 1.92 34.95
N ALA A 310 7.29 1.29 36.04
CA ALA A 310 8.00 0.15 36.61
C ALA A 310 8.25 -0.91 35.52
N GLU A 311 9.51 -1.31 35.33
CA GLU A 311 9.89 -2.20 34.22
C GLU A 311 9.13 -3.53 34.32
N LEU A 312 8.33 -3.82 33.30
CA LEU A 312 7.68 -5.11 33.15
C LEU A 312 8.75 -6.19 32.87
N PRO A 313 8.66 -7.37 33.50
CA PRO A 313 9.52 -8.50 33.17
C PRO A 313 9.49 -8.80 31.66
N ARG A 314 10.63 -9.16 31.06
CA ARG A 314 10.77 -9.33 29.59
C ARG A 314 9.78 -10.33 28.97
N ASN A 315 9.27 -11.27 29.77
CA ASN A 315 8.27 -12.27 29.40
C ASN A 315 6.82 -11.74 29.35
N LEU A 316 6.57 -10.50 29.76
CA LEU A 316 5.26 -9.82 29.75
C LEU A 316 5.20 -8.67 28.72
N ILE A 317 6.28 -8.45 27.95
CA ILE A 317 6.27 -7.50 26.84
C ILE A 317 5.44 -8.12 25.71
N ALA A 318 4.28 -7.51 25.44
CA ALA A 318 3.35 -7.97 24.42
C ALA A 318 2.95 -6.78 23.53
N ALA A 319 3.05 -6.97 22.22
CA ALA A 319 2.54 -6.04 21.23
C ALA A 319 1.47 -6.74 20.39
N VAL A 320 0.40 -6.01 20.05
CA VAL A 320 -0.74 -6.55 19.32
C VAL A 320 -1.17 -5.62 18.19
N TYR A 321 -1.54 -6.20 17.05
CA TYR A 321 -2.20 -5.45 15.98
C TYR A 321 -3.70 -5.37 16.29
N LEU A 322 -4.22 -4.16 16.41
CA LEU A 322 -5.63 -3.91 16.67
C LEU A 322 -6.24 -3.18 15.48
N ARG A 323 -7.41 -3.63 15.03
CA ARG A 323 -8.15 -2.96 13.97
C ARG A 323 -8.73 -1.66 14.51
N VAL A 324 -8.32 -0.54 13.92
CA VAL A 324 -8.77 0.80 14.29
C VAL A 324 -9.81 1.37 13.32
N ASP A 325 -9.85 0.84 12.09
CA ASP A 325 -10.85 1.27 11.09
C ASP A 325 -11.10 0.16 10.05
N MET A 326 -12.23 0.27 9.34
CA MET A 326 -12.60 -0.55 8.19
C MET A 326 -13.05 0.36 7.04
N LEU A 327 -12.24 0.39 5.99
CA LEU A 327 -12.51 1.15 4.77
C LEU A 327 -13.38 0.32 3.83
N ARG A 328 -14.43 0.95 3.29
CA ARG A 328 -15.31 0.38 2.26
C ARG A 328 -15.14 1.14 0.95
N GLN A 329 -15.76 0.65 -0.12
CA GLN A 329 -15.82 1.37 -1.38
C GLN A 329 -16.23 2.85 -1.20
N GLY A 330 -15.48 3.75 -1.83
CA GLY A 330 -15.64 5.20 -1.70
C GLY A 330 -14.94 5.82 -0.48
N HIS A 331 -14.53 5.01 0.51
CA HIS A 331 -13.71 5.50 1.61
C HIS A 331 -12.26 5.70 1.15
N TYR A 332 -11.58 6.59 1.86
CA TYR A 332 -10.17 6.85 1.69
C TYR A 332 -9.45 6.84 3.05
N PHE A 333 -8.14 6.64 3.01
CA PHE A 333 -7.30 6.66 4.18
C PHE A 333 -6.03 7.46 3.90
N ALA A 334 -5.80 8.45 4.75
CA ALA A 334 -4.57 9.22 4.88
C ALA A 334 -4.30 9.44 6.36
N LEU A 335 -3.03 9.49 6.78
CA LEU A 335 -2.73 9.81 8.18
C LEU A 335 -3.03 11.28 8.45
N LYS A 336 -3.72 11.53 9.56
CA LYS A 336 -4.22 12.87 9.90
C LYS A 336 -3.11 13.89 10.12
N TRP A 337 -1.99 13.49 10.73
CA TRP A 337 -0.82 14.34 10.89
C TRP A 337 -0.22 14.78 9.55
N MET A 338 -0.43 13.99 8.47
CA MET A 338 0.02 14.37 7.13
C MET A 338 -0.80 15.53 6.56
N LEU A 339 -2.02 15.74 7.05
CA LEU A 339 -2.95 16.78 6.60
C LEU A 339 -3.13 17.91 7.62
N ASN A 340 -2.83 17.66 8.90
CA ASN A 340 -2.85 18.64 9.97
C ASN A 340 -1.63 18.45 10.91
N PRO A 341 -0.59 19.30 10.82
CA PRO A 341 0.63 19.16 11.60
C PRO A 341 0.44 19.38 13.12
N GLU A 342 -0.70 19.90 13.57
CA GLU A 342 -0.99 20.03 15.00
C GLU A 342 -1.25 18.67 15.69
N ILE A 343 -1.59 17.64 14.91
CA ILE A 343 -1.81 16.28 15.42
C ILE A 343 -0.46 15.62 15.66
N LYS A 344 -0.11 15.44 16.94
CA LYS A 344 1.17 14.87 17.37
C LYS A 344 1.29 13.35 17.19
N ASP A 345 0.20 12.65 16.87
CA ASP A 345 0.23 11.20 16.67
C ASP A 345 0.74 10.86 15.27
N SER A 346 2.07 10.68 15.14
CA SER A 346 2.75 10.35 13.88
C SER A 346 2.92 8.84 13.63
N ARG A 347 2.26 7.99 14.43
CA ARG A 347 2.49 6.54 14.37
C ARG A 347 1.93 5.93 13.08
N GLY A 348 2.68 4.98 12.56
CA GLY A 348 2.31 4.21 11.39
C GLY A 348 1.10 3.31 11.63
N MET A 349 0.30 3.14 10.59
CA MET A 349 -0.76 2.14 10.52
C MET A 349 -0.48 1.18 9.37
N ALA A 350 -0.92 -0.06 9.52
CA ALA A 350 -0.94 -1.02 8.44
C ALA A 350 -2.33 -1.02 7.78
N VAL A 351 -2.38 -1.23 6.47
CA VAL A 351 -3.63 -1.36 5.72
C VAL A 351 -3.61 -2.71 5.04
N ILE A 352 -4.58 -3.55 5.36
CA ILE A 352 -4.67 -4.92 4.86
C ILE A 352 -5.92 -5.06 3.99
N SER A 353 -5.73 -5.62 2.81
CA SER A 353 -6.83 -5.94 1.90
C SER A 353 -7.64 -7.11 2.40
N GLN A 354 -8.96 -7.01 2.25
CA GLN A 354 -9.89 -8.12 2.44
C GLN A 354 -10.51 -8.53 1.09
N GLY A 355 -9.74 -8.41 0.00
CA GLY A 355 -10.23 -8.51 -1.38
C GLY A 355 -10.67 -7.14 -1.88
N SER A 356 -9.70 -6.28 -2.16
CA SER A 356 -9.94 -4.86 -2.44
C SER A 356 -9.21 -4.38 -3.67
N GLU A 357 -9.84 -3.42 -4.33
CA GLU A 357 -9.21 -2.62 -5.37
C GLU A 357 -9.00 -1.21 -4.80
N VAL A 358 -7.78 -0.69 -4.96
CA VAL A 358 -7.41 0.61 -4.39
C VAL A 358 -6.69 1.49 -5.41
N ILE A 359 -6.85 2.79 -5.27
CA ILE A 359 -6.04 3.80 -5.95
C ILE A 359 -5.10 4.44 -4.93
N ARG A 360 -3.81 4.49 -5.27
CA ARG A 360 -2.82 5.24 -4.48
C ARG A 360 -2.55 6.60 -5.13
N LEU A 361 -2.71 7.65 -4.34
CA LEU A 361 -2.39 9.02 -4.71
C LEU A 361 -1.25 9.53 -3.83
N LYS A 362 -0.19 10.07 -4.42
CA LYS A 362 0.87 10.74 -3.66
C LYS A 362 0.31 11.96 -2.95
N LEU A 363 0.65 12.12 -1.66
CA LEU A 363 0.20 13.25 -0.85
C LEU A 363 0.63 14.59 -1.48
N ASP A 364 1.88 14.69 -1.92
CA ASP A 364 2.41 15.93 -2.52
C ASP A 364 1.56 16.35 -3.72
N LYS A 365 1.15 15.38 -4.56
CA LYS A 365 0.32 15.65 -5.73
C LYS A 365 -1.11 16.05 -5.35
N PHE A 366 -1.65 15.48 -4.28
CA PHE A 366 -2.92 15.91 -3.73
C PHE A 366 -2.84 17.36 -3.23
N CYS A 367 -1.81 17.70 -2.45
CA CYS A 367 -1.62 19.04 -1.89
C CYS A 367 -1.42 20.12 -2.96
N GLU A 368 -0.74 19.81 -4.06
CA GLU A 368 -0.59 20.73 -5.20
C GLU A 368 -1.93 21.18 -5.81
N LEU A 369 -2.96 20.32 -5.75
CA LEU A 369 -4.26 20.53 -6.40
C LEU A 369 -5.39 20.83 -5.40
N ALA A 370 -5.15 20.62 -4.11
CA ALA A 370 -6.18 20.70 -3.09
C ALA A 370 -6.71 22.13 -2.89
N ASP A 371 -8.03 22.28 -3.00
CA ASP A 371 -8.70 23.53 -2.67
C ASP A 371 -8.99 23.65 -1.16
N ILE A 372 -9.32 24.87 -0.73
CA ILE A 372 -9.62 25.18 0.67
C ILE A 372 -10.83 24.38 1.18
N CYS A 373 -11.81 24.11 0.31
CA CYS A 373 -13.03 23.39 0.65
C CYS A 373 -12.74 21.94 1.04
N THR A 374 -11.92 21.24 0.27
CA THR A 374 -11.48 19.86 0.51
C THR A 374 -10.65 19.77 1.78
N VAL A 375 -9.72 20.70 2.03
CA VAL A 375 -8.94 20.72 3.28
C VAL A 375 -9.85 20.86 4.50
N LYS A 376 -10.86 21.73 4.43
CA LYS A 376 -11.86 21.87 5.51
C LYS A 376 -12.70 20.61 5.72
N LYS A 377 -13.09 19.91 4.65
CA LYS A 377 -13.81 18.62 4.74
C LYS A 377 -12.97 17.58 5.47
N LEU A 378 -11.70 17.44 5.09
CA LEU A 378 -10.75 16.53 5.73
C LEU A 378 -10.56 16.80 7.23
N GLN A 379 -10.55 18.07 7.63
CA GLN A 379 -10.45 18.46 9.03
C GLN A 379 -11.72 18.12 9.84
N ARG A 380 -12.91 18.18 9.22
CA ARG A 380 -14.19 17.91 9.89
C ARG A 380 -14.53 16.43 10.04
N GLU A 381 -14.17 15.59 9.06
CA GLU A 381 -14.61 14.19 8.98
C GLU A 381 -13.87 13.21 9.93
N SER A 382 -13.00 13.72 10.81
CA SER A 382 -11.92 12.92 11.37
C SER A 382 -11.77 13.01 12.91
N PRO A 383 -12.64 12.36 13.72
CA PRO A 383 -12.40 12.23 15.16
C PRO A 383 -11.09 11.44 15.43
N PRO A 384 -10.22 11.85 16.37
CA PRO A 384 -8.91 11.23 16.56
C PRO A 384 -9.01 9.70 16.71
N PHE A 385 -8.05 8.97 16.15
CA PHE A 385 -7.98 7.54 16.41
C PHE A 385 -7.80 7.30 17.91
N PRO A 386 -8.36 6.21 18.47
CA PRO A 386 -8.17 5.91 19.88
C PRO A 386 -6.68 5.84 20.23
N SER A 387 -6.38 6.29 21.45
CA SER A 387 -5.07 6.14 22.06
C SER A 387 -4.73 4.68 22.28
N ASP A 388 -3.43 4.39 22.45
CA ASP A 388 -2.98 3.01 22.68
C ASP A 388 -3.55 2.44 23.98
N ASP A 389 -3.77 3.28 25.00
CA ASP A 389 -4.38 2.82 26.24
C ASP A 389 -5.87 2.52 26.07
N GLU A 390 -6.62 3.32 25.30
CA GLU A 390 -8.02 3.02 24.96
C GLU A 390 -8.11 1.72 24.16
N LEU A 391 -7.22 1.52 23.18
CA LEU A 391 -7.14 0.26 22.44
C LEU A 391 -6.75 -0.92 23.32
N CYS A 392 -5.84 -0.71 24.28
CA CYS A 392 -5.47 -1.70 25.28
C CYS A 392 -6.66 -2.06 26.18
N GLN A 393 -7.46 -1.10 26.64
CA GLN A 393 -8.66 -1.35 27.44
C GLN A 393 -9.65 -2.21 26.65
N ILE A 394 -9.94 -1.83 25.40
CA ILE A 394 -10.81 -2.60 24.49
C ILE A 394 -10.28 -4.03 24.32
N PHE A 395 -8.97 -4.20 24.10
CA PHE A 395 -8.34 -5.52 23.98
C PHE A 395 -8.49 -6.36 25.26
N LEU A 396 -8.25 -5.77 26.43
CA LEU A 396 -8.37 -6.44 27.71
C LEU A 396 -9.81 -6.86 28.02
N GLU A 397 -10.80 -6.01 27.72
CA GLU A 397 -12.22 -6.33 27.85
C GLU A 397 -12.62 -7.51 26.96
N GLN A 398 -12.20 -7.50 25.69
CA GLN A 398 -12.47 -8.59 24.76
C GLN A 398 -11.84 -9.91 25.22
N ASN A 399 -10.62 -9.88 25.74
CA ASN A 399 -9.99 -11.08 26.28
C ASN A 399 -10.66 -11.59 27.54
N ARG A 400 -11.10 -10.71 28.44
CA ARG A 400 -11.90 -11.11 29.63
C ARG A 400 -13.15 -11.85 29.21
N TRP A 401 -13.86 -11.35 28.20
CA TRP A 401 -15.05 -12.00 27.67
C TRP A 401 -14.78 -13.37 27.04
N LYS A 402 -13.68 -13.51 26.29
CA LYS A 402 -13.24 -14.80 25.73
C LYS A 402 -12.91 -15.82 26.82
N ILE A 403 -12.19 -15.40 27.86
CA ILE A 403 -11.86 -16.24 29.01
C ILE A 403 -13.14 -16.67 29.74
N PHE A 404 -14.08 -15.75 29.96
CA PHE A 404 -15.36 -16.05 30.58
C PHE A 404 -16.19 -17.06 29.78
N LYS A 405 -16.31 -16.88 28.46
CA LYS A 405 -16.99 -17.85 27.58
C LYS A 405 -16.35 -19.23 27.61
N GLY A 406 -15.01 -19.29 27.62
CA GLY A 406 -14.27 -20.55 27.69
C GLY A 406 -14.33 -21.24 29.06
N ALA A 407 -14.75 -20.55 30.12
CA ALA A 407 -14.93 -21.12 31.46
C ALA A 407 -16.37 -21.60 31.73
N LEU A 408 -17.32 -21.22 30.87
CA LEU A 408 -18.73 -21.65 30.93
C LEU A 408 -19.05 -22.87 30.06
N LEU A 409 -18.12 -23.24 29.17
CA LEU A 409 -18.11 -24.48 28.38
C LEU A 409 -17.18 -25.48 29.06
#